data_AF-A0A838J2Q5-F1
#
_entry.id   AF-A0A838J2Q5-F1
#
_cell.length_a   1.000
_cell.length_b   1.000
_cell.length_c   1.000
_cell.angle_alpha   90.00
_cell.angle_beta   90.00
_cell.angle_gamma   90.00
#
_symmetry.space_group_name_H-M   'P 1'
#
loop_
_entity.id
_entity.type
_entity.pdbx_description
1 polymer ?
#
loop_
_entity_poly.entity_id
_entity_poly.type
_entity_poly.pdbx_seq_one_letter_code
_entity_poly.pdbx_strand_id
1 'polypeptide(L)'
;MSQQPYYTPPQPLEVPGSIAGLVGSYNLGRVLACYQVPRQTVGGIALILVGGFIALSTLCTGGILVLIFSRVSRSNGTSLIADRGTLFFILALAACVLGGGAMVWFGIRLLAGRPKRVYLCDEGIVLDEKQGVEPLRWDQVASVSRYWTRHARQQNANHSHREYYFTYHCHLICKDGQERSIEESSFKDGRILCDEIARQVTRRLLPQALAAYRADQMLNFGDLSVSKQGLSQDQGRSGIPWSAVESILLGGDQKTRDEMAILVPQGDESRRWYENKRMPNVAIFREIARVAGVKCKNTLQLPSPDLIDFLLG
;
A
#
# COMPACT_ATOMS: atom_id res chain seq x y z
N MET A 1 5.73 -37.35 4.37
CA MET A 1 4.43 -36.88 4.90
C MET A 1 4.62 -35.46 5.43
N SER A 2 4.35 -34.46 4.60
CA SER A 2 4.34 -33.05 5.00
C SER A 2 3.05 -32.80 5.79
N GLN A 3 3.17 -32.41 7.06
CA GLN A 3 2.03 -32.03 7.88
C GLN A 3 1.35 -30.82 7.24
N GLN A 4 0.10 -30.99 6.79
CA GLN A 4 -0.72 -29.85 6.41
C GLN A 4 -0.89 -28.96 7.65
N PRO A 5 -0.65 -27.65 7.54
CA PRO A 5 -0.83 -26.75 8.68
C PRO A 5 -2.28 -26.85 9.16
N TYR A 6 -2.46 -27.11 10.47
CA TYR A 6 -3.77 -27.15 11.11
C TYR A 6 -4.50 -25.83 10.83
N TYR A 7 -5.58 -25.91 10.04
CA TYR A 7 -6.48 -24.80 9.80
C TYR A 7 -7.19 -24.48 11.12
N THR A 8 -6.69 -23.48 11.84
CA THR A 8 -7.43 -22.91 12.96
C THR A 8 -8.53 -22.06 12.35
N PRO A 9 -9.83 -22.35 12.60
CA PRO A 9 -10.90 -21.51 12.09
C PRO A 9 -10.66 -20.07 12.55
N PRO A 10 -10.75 -19.08 11.64
CA PRO A 10 -10.46 -17.69 11.98
C PRO A 10 -11.39 -17.28 13.12
N GLN A 11 -10.81 -16.74 14.20
CA GLN A 11 -11.61 -16.14 15.27
C GLN A 11 -12.53 -15.08 14.67
N PRO A 12 -13.78 -14.95 15.15
CA PRO A 12 -14.70 -13.94 14.65
C PRO A 12 -14.03 -12.58 14.77
N LEU A 13 -13.85 -11.92 13.63
CA LEU A 13 -13.15 -10.66 13.54
C LEU A 13 -13.96 -9.59 14.28
N GLU A 14 -13.38 -8.94 15.29
CA GLU A 14 -14.02 -7.81 15.96
C GLU A 14 -14.07 -6.61 15.01
N VAL A 15 -15.27 -6.33 14.49
CA VAL A 15 -15.54 -5.19 13.60
C VAL A 15 -16.08 -4.03 14.43
N PRO A 16 -15.46 -2.83 14.39
CA PRO A 16 -16.00 -1.66 15.08
C PRO A 16 -17.43 -1.35 14.62
N GLY A 17 -18.31 -0.95 15.54
CA GLY A 17 -19.73 -0.69 15.22
C GLY A 17 -19.95 0.32 14.09
N SER A 18 -19.07 1.32 13.95
CA SER A 18 -19.09 2.28 12.84
C SER A 18 -18.83 1.62 11.48
N ILE A 19 -17.94 0.62 11.43
CA ILE A 19 -17.64 -0.16 10.22
C ILE A 19 -18.79 -1.13 9.94
N ALA A 20 -19.34 -1.79 10.97
CA ALA A 20 -20.47 -2.69 10.81
C ALA A 20 -21.71 -1.99 10.22
N GLY A 21 -21.99 -0.76 10.67
CA GLY A 21 -23.06 0.08 10.11
C GLY A 21 -22.86 0.40 8.62
N LEU A 22 -21.63 0.76 8.23
CA LEU A 22 -21.29 1.02 6.82
C LEU A 22 -21.34 -0.24 5.95
N VAL A 23 -20.84 -1.36 6.46
CA VAL A 23 -20.90 -2.67 5.79
C VAL A 23 -22.36 -3.03 5.49
N GLY A 24 -23.26 -2.82 6.45
CA GLY A 24 -24.70 -2.99 6.27
C GLY A 24 -25.30 -2.02 5.26
N SER A 25 -25.03 -0.72 5.39
CA SER A 25 -25.66 0.30 4.53
C SER A 25 -25.23 0.22 3.07
N TYR A 26 -24.02 -0.27 2.79
CA TYR A 26 -23.48 -0.46 1.43
C TYR A 26 -23.66 -1.89 0.91
N ASN A 27 -24.33 -2.79 1.66
CA ASN A 27 -24.51 -4.20 1.30
C ASN A 27 -23.19 -4.89 0.94
N LEU A 28 -22.14 -4.71 1.76
CA LEU A 28 -20.81 -5.26 1.50
C LEU A 28 -20.67 -6.74 1.88
N GLY A 29 -21.69 -7.34 2.48
CA GLY A 29 -21.67 -8.73 2.94
C GLY A 29 -20.91 -8.93 4.25
N ARG A 30 -20.36 -10.12 4.48
CA ARG A 30 -19.60 -10.42 5.70
C ARG A 30 -18.17 -9.91 5.58
N VAL A 31 -17.61 -9.42 6.69
CA VAL A 31 -16.19 -9.08 6.77
C VAL A 31 -15.36 -10.37 6.84
N LEU A 32 -14.48 -10.56 5.87
CA LEU A 32 -13.62 -11.74 5.71
C LEU A 32 -12.28 -11.58 6.43
N ALA A 33 -11.68 -10.40 6.33
CA ALA A 33 -10.37 -10.11 6.90
C ALA A 33 -10.20 -8.62 7.21
N CYS A 34 -9.32 -8.30 8.16
CA CYS A 34 -8.88 -6.94 8.43
C CYS A 34 -7.36 -6.85 8.32
N TYR A 35 -6.90 -5.94 7.48
CA TYR A 35 -5.49 -5.64 7.29
C TYR A 35 -5.20 -4.31 7.95
N GLN A 36 -4.19 -4.28 8.82
CA GLN A 36 -3.82 -3.09 9.59
C GLN A 36 -2.37 -2.72 9.30
N VAL A 37 -2.07 -1.42 9.32
CA VAL A 37 -0.67 -0.96 9.28
C VAL A 37 0.08 -1.59 10.44
N PRO A 38 1.26 -2.20 10.22
CA PRO A 38 2.09 -2.61 11.34
C PRO A 38 2.33 -1.37 12.19
N ARG A 39 1.97 -1.41 13.48
CA ARG A 39 2.28 -0.33 14.39
C ARG A 39 3.80 -0.21 14.43
N GLN A 40 4.35 0.68 13.60
CA GLN A 40 5.77 1.03 13.68
C GLN A 40 5.98 1.46 15.13
N THR A 41 6.95 0.77 15.73
CA THR A 41 7.02 0.53 17.16
C THR A 41 6.76 1.82 17.93
N VAL A 42 5.74 1.75 18.79
CA VAL A 42 5.45 2.74 19.85
C VAL A 42 6.74 3.18 20.55
N GLY A 43 7.78 2.33 20.57
CA GLY A 43 9.13 2.62 21.00
C GLY A 43 9.74 3.92 20.46
N GLY A 44 9.60 4.27 19.18
CA GLY A 44 10.17 5.52 18.66
C GLY A 44 9.52 6.76 19.27
N ILE A 45 8.19 6.73 19.41
CA ILE A 45 7.43 7.83 20.00
C ILE A 45 7.61 7.86 21.53
N ALA A 46 7.62 6.69 22.17
CA ALA A 46 7.91 6.56 23.59
C ALA A 46 9.31 7.09 23.91
N LEU A 47 10.31 6.83 23.06
CA LEU A 47 11.66 7.38 23.21
C LEU A 47 11.65 8.92 23.12
N ILE A 48 10.90 9.50 22.19
CA ILE A 48 10.76 10.96 22.07
C ILE A 48 10.08 11.55 23.29
N LEU A 49 9.01 10.94 23.78
CA LEU A 49 8.27 11.42 24.95
C LEU A 49 9.10 11.29 26.24
N VAL A 50 9.74 10.13 26.47
CA VAL A 50 10.61 9.89 27.63
C VAL A 50 11.84 10.79 27.56
N GLY A 51 12.48 10.90 26.40
CA GLY A 51 13.64 11.78 26.20
C GLY A 51 13.29 13.25 26.42
N GLY A 52 12.15 13.71 25.90
CA GLY A 52 11.64 15.06 26.13
C GLY A 52 11.35 15.34 27.60
N PHE A 53 10.76 14.37 28.30
CA PHE A 53 10.49 14.48 29.74
C PHE A 53 11.78 14.56 30.57
N ILE A 54 12.76 13.69 30.30
CA ILE A 54 14.06 13.71 30.98
C ILE A 54 14.77 15.04 30.74
N ALA A 55 14.81 15.52 29.50
CA ALA A 55 15.44 16.81 29.15
C ALA A 55 14.77 17.99 29.85
N LEU A 56 13.43 18.01 29.90
CA LEU A 56 12.70 19.06 30.60
C LEU A 56 12.98 19.00 32.11
N SER A 57 12.98 17.80 32.70
CA SER A 57 13.27 17.62 34.12
C SER A 57 14.67 18.12 34.49
N THR A 58 15.71 17.78 33.72
CA THR A 58 17.09 18.20 34.03
C THR A 58 17.25 19.73 33.92
N LEU A 59 16.58 20.36 32.95
CA LEU A 59 16.56 21.82 32.79
C LEU A 59 15.85 22.53 33.96
N CYS A 60 14.71 21.99 34.41
CA CYS A 60 14.00 22.54 35.56
C CYS A 60 14.84 22.46 36.84
N THR A 61 15.47 21.31 37.11
CA THR A 61 16.30 21.12 38.31
C THR A 61 17.53 22.03 38.30
N GLY A 62 18.24 22.09 37.16
CA GLY A 62 19.38 23.00 37.00
C GLY A 62 18.97 24.46 37.17
N GLY A 63 17.76 24.81 36.72
CA GLY A 63 17.20 26.13 36.88
C GLY A 63 16.91 26.56 38.30
N ILE A 64 16.32 25.66 39.08
CA ILE A 64 16.06 25.89 40.51
C ILE A 64 17.38 26.13 41.25
N LEU A 65 18.43 25.36 40.93
CA LEU A 65 19.76 25.55 41.54
C LEU A 65 20.35 26.93 41.22
N VAL A 66 20.21 27.42 39.99
CA VAL A 66 20.66 28.78 39.61
C VAL A 66 19.90 29.86 40.37
N LEU A 67 18.58 29.70 40.56
CA LEU A 67 17.76 30.64 41.33
C LEU A 67 18.13 30.65 42.82
N ILE A 68 18.46 29.49 43.40
CA ILE A 68 18.93 29.40 44.78
C ILE A 68 20.29 30.11 44.91
N PHE A 69 21.22 29.83 43.99
CA PHE A 69 22.56 30.41 44.01
C PHE A 69 22.55 31.92 43.79
N SER A 70 21.67 32.43 42.90
CA SER A 70 21.53 33.87 42.68
C SER A 70 20.99 34.60 43.91
N ARG A 71 20.09 33.96 44.67
CA ARG A 71 19.60 34.51 45.95
C ARG A 71 20.71 34.63 46.99
N VAL A 72 21.51 33.57 47.14
CA VAL A 72 22.67 33.55 48.06
C VAL A 72 23.73 34.58 47.63
N SER A 73 23.95 34.76 46.32
CA SER A 73 24.89 35.77 45.82
C SER A 73 24.39 37.20 46.09
N ARG A 74 23.08 37.44 45.97
CA ARG A 74 22.47 38.76 46.18
C ARG A 74 22.59 39.23 47.64
N SER A 75 22.56 38.32 48.63
CA SER A 75 22.81 38.69 50.03
C SER A 75 24.25 39.17 50.28
N ASN A 76 25.19 38.87 49.38
CA ASN A 76 26.60 39.21 49.51
C ASN A 76 27.01 40.52 48.79
N GLY A 77 26.06 41.31 48.26
CA GLY A 77 26.31 42.68 47.80
C GLY A 77 26.76 42.87 46.34
N THR A 78 26.76 41.82 45.50
CA THR A 78 27.14 41.92 44.07
C THR A 78 25.92 42.18 43.16
N SER A 79 25.43 43.42 43.12
CA SER A 79 24.10 43.74 42.55
C SER A 79 24.02 43.80 41.01
N LEU A 80 25.10 44.11 40.28
CA LEU A 80 25.01 44.44 38.85
C LEU A 80 25.06 43.24 37.89
N ILE A 81 25.70 42.13 38.27
CA ILE A 81 25.80 40.92 37.41
C ILE A 81 24.55 40.02 37.58
N ALA A 82 23.88 40.11 38.73
CA ALA A 82 22.74 39.26 39.09
C ALA A 82 21.47 39.54 38.25
N ASP A 83 21.23 40.78 37.82
CA ASP A 83 20.00 41.14 37.11
C ASP A 83 19.96 40.62 35.66
N ARG A 84 21.08 40.68 34.95
CA ARG A 84 21.16 40.16 33.57
C ARG A 84 21.06 38.63 33.54
N GLY A 85 21.76 37.95 34.47
CA GLY A 85 21.71 36.49 34.57
C GLY A 85 20.32 35.95 34.85
N THR A 86 19.55 36.64 35.70
CA THR A 86 18.16 36.24 36.01
C THR A 86 17.24 36.33 34.79
N LEU A 87 17.34 37.40 34.00
CA LEU A 87 16.55 37.56 32.77
C LEU A 87 16.89 36.49 31.72
N PHE A 88 18.18 36.24 31.47
CA PHE A 88 18.60 35.16 30.55
C PHE A 88 18.07 33.81 31.00
N PHE A 89 18.08 33.54 32.30
CA PHE A 89 17.58 32.29 32.87
C PHE A 89 16.06 32.14 32.68
N ILE A 90 15.27 33.20 32.96
CA ILE A 90 13.82 33.19 32.74
C ILE A 90 13.49 32.95 31.26
N LEU A 91 14.20 33.63 30.35
CA LEU A 91 14.01 33.44 28.91
C LEU A 91 14.37 32.01 28.47
N ALA A 92 15.46 31.45 28.99
CA ALA A 92 15.86 30.07 28.71
C ALA A 92 14.80 29.07 29.21
N LEU A 93 14.29 29.26 30.42
CA LEU A 93 13.22 28.42 30.97
C LEU A 93 11.95 28.51 30.14
N ALA A 94 11.52 29.72 29.76
CA ALA A 94 10.35 29.93 28.91
C ALA A 94 10.52 29.25 27.55
N ALA A 95 11.68 29.38 26.89
CA ALA A 95 11.98 28.71 25.64
C ALA A 95 11.95 27.18 25.78
N CYS A 96 12.43 26.63 26.90
CA CYS A 96 12.40 25.19 27.17
C CYS A 96 10.99 24.66 27.41
N VAL A 97 10.16 25.39 28.15
CA VAL A 97 8.75 25.04 28.38
C VAL A 97 7.98 25.06 27.05
N LEU A 98 8.17 26.10 26.23
CA LEU A 98 7.54 26.18 24.91
C LEU A 98 8.03 25.08 23.97
N GLY A 99 9.34 24.81 23.96
CA GLY A 99 9.93 23.73 23.16
C GLY A 99 9.43 22.34 23.58
N GLY A 100 9.41 22.06 24.88
CA GLY A 100 8.87 20.81 25.43
C GLY A 100 7.38 20.65 25.14
N GLY A 101 6.60 21.72 25.32
CA GLY A 101 5.18 21.75 24.97
C GLY A 101 4.93 21.49 23.48
N ALA A 102 5.71 22.11 22.60
CA ALA A 102 5.63 21.89 21.15
C ALA A 102 6.00 20.44 20.76
N MET A 103 7.03 19.86 21.37
CA MET A 103 7.41 18.46 21.15
C MET A 103 6.32 17.48 21.61
N VAL A 104 5.74 17.70 22.80
CA VAL A 104 4.63 16.88 23.30
C VAL A 104 3.41 17.02 22.40
N TRP A 105 3.04 18.25 22.01
CA TRP A 105 1.93 18.50 21.09
C TRP A 105 2.14 17.80 19.74
N PHE A 106 3.35 17.88 19.17
CA PHE A 106 3.69 17.20 17.93
C PHE A 106 3.64 15.67 18.09
N GLY A 107 4.13 15.13 19.21
CA GLY A 107 4.04 13.71 19.56
C GLY A 107 2.60 13.23 19.66
N ILE A 108 1.73 13.98 20.35
CA ILE A 108 0.29 13.69 20.42
C ILE A 108 -0.33 13.74 19.03
N ARG A 109 0.01 14.73 18.20
CA ARG A 109 -0.52 14.84 16.83
C ARG A 109 -0.11 13.66 15.95
N LEU A 110 1.10 13.14 16.14
CA LEU A 110 1.56 11.92 15.46
C LEU A 110 0.80 10.67 15.95
N LEU A 111 0.52 10.59 17.26
CA LEU A 111 -0.23 9.49 17.88
C LEU A 111 -1.73 9.52 17.60
N ALA A 112 -2.30 10.71 17.44
CA ALA A 112 -3.74 10.91 17.19
C ALA A 112 -4.15 10.47 15.77
N GLY A 113 -3.18 10.13 14.90
CA GLY A 113 -3.47 9.55 13.61
C GLY A 113 -4.18 8.22 13.76
N ARG A 114 -5.43 8.13 13.26
CA ARG A 114 -6.13 6.85 13.14
C ARG A 114 -5.27 5.89 12.28
N PRO A 115 -5.02 4.65 12.74
CA PRO A 115 -4.28 3.69 11.95
C PRO A 115 -5.07 3.35 10.69
N LYS A 116 -4.40 3.33 9.52
CA LYS A 116 -5.05 2.90 8.28
C LYS A 116 -5.43 1.41 8.38
N ARG A 117 -6.67 1.08 8.04
CA ARG A 117 -7.17 -0.30 8.04
C ARG A 117 -7.92 -0.57 6.75
N VAL A 118 -7.89 -1.80 6.28
CA VAL A 118 -8.71 -2.27 5.16
C VAL A 118 -9.49 -3.47 5.64
N TYR A 119 -10.81 -3.38 5.54
CA TYR A 119 -11.71 -4.50 5.81
C TYR A 119 -12.14 -5.08 4.48
N LEU A 120 -11.71 -6.32 4.23
CA LEU A 120 -12.13 -7.07 3.06
C LEU A 120 -13.48 -7.72 3.36
N CYS A 121 -14.46 -7.51 2.49
CA CYS A 121 -15.80 -8.07 2.62
C CYS A 121 -16.15 -8.93 1.38
N ASP A 122 -17.23 -9.71 1.47
CA ASP A 122 -17.68 -10.55 0.36
C ASP A 122 -17.98 -9.74 -0.92
N GLU A 123 -18.68 -8.61 -0.77
CA GLU A 123 -19.19 -7.76 -1.86
C GLU A 123 -18.47 -6.41 -1.99
N GLY A 124 -17.44 -6.15 -1.19
CA GLY A 124 -16.59 -4.98 -1.37
C GLY A 124 -15.41 -4.91 -0.39
N ILE A 125 -14.84 -3.70 -0.28
CA ILE A 125 -13.85 -3.33 0.72
C ILE A 125 -14.29 -2.07 1.46
N VAL A 126 -13.81 -1.94 2.69
CA VAL A 126 -13.88 -0.67 3.43
C VAL A 126 -12.46 -0.19 3.69
N LEU A 127 -12.14 1.00 3.17
CA LEU A 127 -10.89 1.71 3.41
C LEU A 127 -11.09 2.66 4.59
N ASP A 128 -10.51 2.34 5.74
CA ASP A 128 -10.50 3.20 6.94
C ASP A 128 -9.19 4.00 6.94
N GLU A 129 -9.26 5.22 6.41
CA GLU A 129 -8.13 6.13 6.26
C GLU A 129 -8.23 7.33 7.20
N LYS A 130 -7.17 8.15 7.26
CA LYS A 130 -7.15 9.37 8.09
C LYS A 130 -8.24 10.37 7.69
N GLN A 131 -8.63 10.40 6.41
CA GLN A 131 -9.61 11.34 5.87
C GLN A 131 -11.05 10.87 6.06
N GLY A 132 -11.28 9.59 6.38
CA GLY A 132 -12.61 9.04 6.51
C GLY A 132 -12.63 7.53 6.28
N VAL A 133 -13.83 6.98 6.44
CA VAL A 133 -14.11 5.59 6.10
C VAL A 133 -14.81 5.57 4.76
N GLU A 134 -14.21 4.89 3.78
CA GLU A 134 -14.72 4.83 2.42
C GLU A 134 -15.07 3.37 2.05
N PRO A 135 -16.36 3.04 1.91
CA PRO A 135 -16.80 1.75 1.38
C PRO A 135 -16.74 1.75 -0.15
N LEU A 136 -16.26 0.65 -0.73
CA LEU A 136 -16.18 0.44 -2.18
C LEU A 136 -16.70 -0.96 -2.51
N ARG A 137 -17.77 -1.04 -3.29
CA ARG A 137 -18.33 -2.32 -3.76
C ARG A 137 -17.52 -2.85 -4.93
N TRP A 138 -17.43 -4.18 -5.04
CA TRP A 138 -16.67 -4.79 -6.14
C TRP A 138 -17.28 -4.52 -7.53
N ASP A 139 -18.60 -4.33 -7.60
CA ASP A 139 -19.29 -3.98 -8.85
C ASP A 139 -19.01 -2.53 -9.31
N GLN A 140 -18.46 -1.68 -8.43
CA GLN A 140 -18.00 -0.32 -8.75
C GLN A 140 -16.57 -0.29 -9.30
N VAL A 141 -15.80 -1.38 -9.15
CA VAL A 141 -14.43 -1.47 -9.67
C VAL A 141 -14.47 -1.82 -11.16
N ALA A 142 -13.84 -0.98 -11.98
CA ALA A 142 -13.69 -1.21 -13.42
C ALA A 142 -12.43 -2.01 -13.74
N SER A 143 -11.33 -1.74 -13.05
CA SER A 143 -10.09 -2.48 -13.22
C SER A 143 -9.20 -2.50 -11.98
N VAL A 144 -8.34 -3.50 -11.93
CA VAL A 144 -7.29 -3.64 -10.94
C VAL A 144 -5.94 -3.86 -11.62
N SER A 145 -4.96 -3.04 -11.27
CA SER A 145 -3.57 -3.15 -11.72
C SER A 145 -2.68 -3.44 -10.52
N ARG A 146 -1.70 -4.34 -10.69
CA ARG A 146 -0.68 -4.62 -9.68
C ARG A 146 0.68 -4.31 -10.27
N TYR A 147 1.52 -3.59 -9.54
CA TYR A 147 2.85 -3.20 -10.02
C TYR A 147 3.81 -2.95 -8.86
N TRP A 148 5.10 -2.94 -9.17
CA TRP A 148 6.14 -2.59 -8.20
C TRP A 148 6.70 -1.20 -8.51
N THR A 149 6.98 -0.42 -7.48
CA THR A 149 7.73 0.83 -7.58
C THR A 149 9.09 0.62 -6.96
N ARG A 150 10.14 0.94 -7.71
CA ARG A 150 11.52 0.93 -7.21
C ARG A 150 11.83 2.28 -6.56
N HIS A 151 12.20 2.25 -5.29
CA HIS A 151 12.64 3.42 -4.55
C HIS A 151 14.16 3.33 -4.32
N ALA A 152 14.85 4.46 -4.51
CA ALA A 152 16.24 4.59 -4.11
C ALA A 152 16.29 5.19 -2.70
N ARG A 153 16.97 4.50 -1.78
CA ARG A 153 17.30 5.05 -0.47
C ARG A 153 18.75 5.50 -0.48
N GLN A 154 18.97 6.80 -0.32
CA GLN A 154 20.30 7.33 -0.09
C GLN A 154 20.62 7.15 1.40
N GLN A 155 21.49 6.19 1.71
CA GLN A 155 21.74 5.80 3.09
C GLN A 155 22.72 6.75 3.82
N ASN A 156 23.53 7.53 3.10
CA ASN A 156 24.42 8.58 3.65
C ASN A 156 24.87 9.57 2.57
N ALA A 157 25.19 10.82 2.94
CA ALA A 157 25.73 11.82 2.01
C ALA A 157 27.11 11.45 1.43
N ASN A 158 27.90 10.65 2.16
CA ASN A 158 29.30 10.36 1.84
C ASN A 158 29.57 8.99 1.18
N HIS A 159 28.54 8.18 0.89
CA HIS A 159 28.72 6.87 0.26
C HIS A 159 27.99 6.80 -1.09
N SER A 160 28.69 6.35 -2.12
CA SER A 160 28.17 6.16 -3.49
C SER A 160 27.21 4.97 -3.64
N HIS A 161 26.99 4.19 -2.58
CA HIS A 161 26.12 3.02 -2.61
C HIS A 161 24.64 3.42 -2.48
N ARG A 162 23.87 3.22 -3.56
CA ARG A 162 22.41 3.39 -3.56
C ARG A 162 21.75 2.06 -3.23
N GLU A 163 21.12 1.99 -2.07
CA GLU A 163 20.23 0.87 -1.76
C GLU A 163 18.90 1.08 -2.49
N TYR A 164 18.36 0.01 -3.06
CA TYR A 164 17.05 0.02 -3.69
C TYR A 164 16.11 -0.89 -2.92
N TYR A 165 14.91 -0.39 -2.65
CA TYR A 165 13.82 -1.19 -2.12
C TYR A 165 12.63 -1.10 -3.08
N PHE A 166 11.79 -2.12 -3.08
CA PHE A 166 10.62 -2.20 -3.95
C PHE A 166 9.36 -2.18 -3.10
N THR A 167 8.37 -1.41 -3.54
CA THR A 167 7.04 -1.36 -2.92
C THR A 167 6.04 -1.95 -3.90
N TYR A 168 5.25 -2.93 -3.48
CA TYR A 168 4.16 -3.46 -4.28
C TYR A 168 2.91 -2.57 -4.12
N HIS A 169 2.23 -2.31 -5.23
CA HIS A 169 1.04 -1.48 -5.29
C HIS A 169 -0.11 -2.26 -5.93
N CYS A 170 -1.29 -2.12 -5.36
CA CYS A 170 -2.56 -2.45 -5.99
C CYS A 170 -3.29 -1.15 -6.29
N HIS A 171 -3.55 -0.89 -7.56
CA HIS A 171 -4.25 0.29 -8.04
C HIS A 171 -5.60 -0.14 -8.60
N LEU A 172 -6.65 0.50 -8.12
CA LEU A 172 -8.05 0.24 -8.45
C LEU A 172 -8.56 1.46 -9.20
N ILE A 173 -9.16 1.22 -10.36
CA ILE A 173 -9.89 2.24 -11.11
C ILE A 173 -11.36 1.89 -11.01
N CYS A 174 -12.17 2.81 -10.50
CA CYS A 174 -13.60 2.66 -10.36
C CYS A 174 -14.30 3.04 -11.68
N LYS A 175 -15.56 2.59 -11.85
CA LYS A 175 -16.37 2.87 -13.04
C LYS A 175 -16.67 4.36 -13.25
N ASP A 176 -16.61 5.15 -12.19
CA ASP A 176 -16.74 6.60 -12.21
C ASP A 176 -15.40 7.32 -12.50
N GLY A 177 -14.32 6.56 -12.76
CA GLY A 177 -12.98 7.09 -13.01
C GLY A 177 -12.18 7.40 -11.74
N GLN A 178 -12.74 7.20 -10.55
CA GLN A 178 -12.01 7.43 -9.31
C GLN A 178 -10.92 6.37 -9.11
N GLU A 179 -9.73 6.83 -8.75
CA GLU A 179 -8.58 5.97 -8.50
C GLU A 179 -8.37 5.74 -7.00
N ARG A 180 -8.04 4.51 -6.64
CA ARG A 180 -7.68 4.12 -5.27
C ARG A 180 -6.40 3.29 -5.29
N SER A 181 -5.43 3.65 -4.44
CA SER A 181 -4.14 2.97 -4.38
C SER A 181 -3.90 2.39 -2.99
N ILE A 182 -3.51 1.12 -2.96
CA ILE A 182 -3.16 0.37 -1.77
C ILE A 182 -1.70 -0.05 -1.91
N GLU A 183 -0.86 0.45 -1.01
CA GLU A 183 0.56 0.12 -0.96
C GLU A 183 0.79 -1.05 0.00
N GLU A 184 1.52 -2.09 -0.42
CA GLU A 184 1.83 -3.25 0.41
C GLU A 184 2.53 -2.85 1.71
N SER A 185 3.50 -1.93 1.62
CA SER A 185 4.30 -1.46 2.75
C SER A 185 3.46 -0.77 3.83
N SER A 186 2.25 -0.32 3.47
CA SER A 186 1.31 0.28 4.41
C SER A 186 0.59 -0.76 5.29
N PHE A 187 0.67 -2.06 5.00
CA PHE A 187 -0.10 -3.08 5.72
C PHE A 187 0.73 -4.29 6.10
N LYS A 188 0.40 -4.89 7.25
CA LYS A 188 0.86 -6.24 7.55
C LYS A 188 0.17 -7.16 6.55
N ASP A 189 0.97 -7.96 5.84
CA ASP A 189 0.48 -8.88 4.80
C ASP A 189 -0.19 -8.17 3.59
N GLY A 190 0.27 -6.94 3.28
CA GLY A 190 -0.32 -6.12 2.20
C GLY A 190 -0.35 -6.80 0.82
N ARG A 191 0.62 -7.67 0.51
CA ARG A 191 0.57 -8.46 -0.73
C ARG A 191 -0.60 -9.44 -0.77
N ILE A 192 -0.91 -10.10 0.34
CA ILE A 192 -2.05 -11.02 0.43
C ILE A 192 -3.35 -10.23 0.20
N LEU A 193 -3.46 -9.02 0.78
CA LEU A 193 -4.59 -8.11 0.52
C LEU A 193 -4.71 -7.78 -0.97
N CYS A 194 -3.63 -7.35 -1.62
CA CYS A 194 -3.63 -6.99 -3.04
C CYS A 194 -4.02 -8.18 -3.94
N ASP A 195 -3.51 -9.38 -3.65
CA ASP A 195 -3.85 -10.60 -4.38
C ASP A 195 -5.32 -10.97 -4.22
N GLU A 196 -5.86 -10.84 -3.02
CA GLU A 196 -7.26 -11.13 -2.72
C GLU A 196 -8.21 -10.12 -3.37
N ILE A 197 -7.88 -8.82 -3.35
CA ILE A 197 -8.60 -7.79 -4.11
C ILE A 197 -8.63 -8.15 -5.59
N ALA A 198 -7.47 -8.46 -6.18
CA ALA A 198 -7.39 -8.78 -7.60
C ALA A 198 -8.19 -10.04 -7.95
N ARG A 199 -8.21 -11.04 -7.05
CA ARG A 199 -9.02 -12.24 -7.19
C ARG A 199 -10.52 -11.93 -7.19
N GLN A 200 -10.98 -11.12 -6.24
CA GLN A 200 -12.40 -10.73 -6.12
C GLN A 200 -12.89 -9.92 -7.32
N VAL A 201 -12.07 -9.00 -7.82
CA VAL A 201 -12.36 -8.19 -9.02
C VAL A 201 -12.37 -9.08 -10.26
N THR A 202 -11.36 -9.95 -10.44
CA THR A 202 -11.29 -10.90 -11.57
C THR A 202 -12.50 -11.81 -11.60
N ARG A 203 -12.90 -12.39 -10.46
CA ARG A 203 -14.06 -13.29 -10.36
C ARG A 203 -15.34 -12.66 -10.94
N ARG A 204 -15.53 -11.35 -10.74
CA ARG A 204 -16.73 -10.62 -11.18
C ARG A 204 -16.65 -10.13 -12.61
N LEU A 205 -15.48 -9.66 -13.04
CA LEU A 205 -15.30 -9.08 -14.38
C LEU A 205 -15.04 -10.15 -15.46
N LEU A 206 -14.45 -11.28 -15.10
CA LEU A 206 -14.06 -12.32 -16.06
C LEU A 206 -15.24 -12.88 -16.89
N PRO A 207 -16.42 -13.22 -16.31
CA PRO A 207 -17.53 -13.75 -17.10
C PRO A 207 -17.98 -12.78 -18.21
N GLN A 208 -18.06 -11.48 -17.88
CA GLN A 208 -18.46 -10.44 -18.82
C GLN A 208 -17.39 -10.23 -19.91
N ALA A 209 -16.12 -10.21 -19.52
CA ALA A 209 -15.01 -10.10 -20.47
C ALA A 209 -14.97 -11.29 -21.44
N LEU A 210 -15.18 -12.52 -20.96
CA LEU A 210 -15.26 -13.70 -21.83
C LEU A 210 -16.46 -13.66 -22.77
N ALA A 211 -17.61 -13.19 -22.29
CA ALA A 211 -18.80 -13.03 -23.14
C ALA A 211 -18.55 -12.00 -24.25
N ALA A 212 -17.97 -10.83 -23.92
CA ALA A 212 -17.60 -9.80 -24.87
C ALA A 212 -16.58 -10.31 -25.90
N TYR A 213 -15.52 -10.99 -25.45
CA TYR A 213 -14.52 -11.61 -26.33
C TYR A 213 -15.17 -12.61 -27.30
N ARG A 214 -16.07 -13.48 -26.80
CA ARG A 214 -16.82 -14.45 -27.63
C ARG A 214 -17.80 -13.78 -28.59
N ALA A 215 -18.28 -12.59 -28.27
CA ALA A 215 -19.11 -11.76 -29.15
C ALA A 215 -18.29 -10.94 -30.17
N ASP A 216 -16.98 -11.18 -30.28
CA ASP A 216 -16.07 -10.43 -31.15
C ASP A 216 -15.98 -8.93 -30.81
N GLN A 217 -16.28 -8.58 -29.56
CA GLN A 217 -16.07 -7.24 -29.04
C GLN A 217 -14.59 -7.04 -28.68
N MET A 218 -14.09 -5.84 -28.95
CA MET A 218 -12.75 -5.43 -28.56
C MET A 218 -12.70 -5.14 -27.05
N LEU A 219 -11.70 -5.69 -26.37
CA LEU A 219 -11.46 -5.50 -24.94
C LEU A 219 -10.17 -4.72 -24.72
N ASN A 220 -10.22 -3.72 -23.85
CA ASN A 220 -9.09 -2.83 -23.59
C ASN A 220 -8.43 -3.16 -22.24
N PHE A 221 -7.11 -3.29 -22.26
CA PHE A 221 -6.23 -3.57 -21.13
C PHE A 221 -5.16 -2.48 -21.02
N GLY A 222 -5.62 -1.24 -20.85
CA GLY A 222 -4.77 -0.06 -20.91
C GLY A 222 -4.55 0.33 -22.37
N ASP A 223 -3.29 0.34 -22.80
CA ASP A 223 -2.83 0.64 -24.16
C ASP A 223 -2.82 -0.58 -25.10
N LEU A 224 -3.23 -1.76 -24.59
CA LEU A 224 -3.40 -3.00 -25.34
C LEU A 224 -4.87 -3.33 -25.53
N SER A 225 -5.27 -3.57 -26.77
CA SER A 225 -6.61 -3.97 -27.16
C SER A 225 -6.59 -5.42 -27.68
N VAL A 226 -7.62 -6.17 -27.34
CA VAL A 226 -7.70 -7.63 -27.54
C VAL A 226 -9.01 -7.97 -28.26
N SER A 227 -8.91 -8.71 -29.36
CA SER A 227 -10.07 -9.23 -30.10
C SER A 227 -9.85 -10.69 -30.51
N LYS A 228 -10.81 -11.33 -31.19
CA LYS A 228 -10.60 -12.70 -31.70
C LYS A 228 -9.53 -12.78 -32.79
N GLN A 229 -9.28 -11.69 -33.51
CA GLN A 229 -8.30 -11.64 -34.59
C GLN A 229 -6.87 -11.56 -34.01
N GLY A 230 -6.69 -10.93 -32.85
CA GLY A 230 -5.37 -10.79 -32.23
C GLY A 230 -5.30 -9.67 -31.21
N LEU A 231 -4.13 -9.03 -31.17
CA LEU A 231 -3.78 -7.97 -30.25
C LEU A 231 -3.45 -6.70 -31.04
N SER A 232 -3.88 -5.53 -30.58
CA SER A 232 -3.52 -4.24 -31.16
C SER A 232 -3.09 -3.26 -30.08
N GLN A 233 -2.23 -2.30 -30.43
CA GLN A 233 -1.88 -1.18 -29.54
C GLN A 233 -2.64 0.07 -30.01
N ASP A 234 -3.12 0.88 -29.08
CA ASP A 234 -3.95 2.08 -29.34
C ASP A 234 -3.25 3.18 -30.18
N GLN A 235 -1.97 3.01 -30.52
CA GLN A 235 -1.15 3.99 -31.26
C GLN A 235 -0.99 3.69 -32.76
N GLY A 236 -1.97 3.04 -33.40
CA GLY A 236 -1.95 2.82 -34.85
C GLY A 236 -0.85 1.87 -35.35
N ARG A 237 -0.25 1.08 -34.46
CA ARG A 237 0.64 -0.02 -34.84
C ARG A 237 -0.19 -1.17 -35.39
N SER A 238 0.35 -1.88 -36.38
CA SER A 238 -0.27 -3.08 -36.94
C SER A 238 -0.51 -4.09 -35.82
N GLY A 239 -1.75 -4.57 -35.72
CA GLY A 239 -2.09 -5.65 -34.80
C GLY A 239 -1.28 -6.92 -35.09
N ILE A 240 -1.05 -7.72 -34.06
CA ILE A 240 -0.43 -9.04 -34.17
C ILE A 240 -1.52 -10.10 -34.05
N PRO A 241 -1.70 -10.99 -35.06
CA PRO A 241 -2.68 -12.06 -34.96
C PRO A 241 -2.26 -13.05 -33.86
N TRP A 242 -3.23 -13.71 -33.22
CA TRP A 242 -2.93 -14.70 -32.16
C TRP A 242 -1.99 -15.81 -32.62
N SER A 243 -2.08 -16.22 -33.89
CA SER A 243 -1.20 -17.22 -34.49
C SER A 243 0.27 -16.81 -34.53
N ALA A 244 0.57 -15.51 -34.48
CA ALA A 244 1.93 -14.98 -34.43
C ALA A 244 2.43 -14.76 -32.98
N VAL A 245 1.60 -15.01 -31.96
CA VAL A 245 1.99 -14.89 -30.55
C VAL A 245 2.43 -16.27 -30.06
N GLU A 246 3.72 -16.44 -29.81
CA GLU A 246 4.28 -17.72 -29.35
C GLU A 246 3.99 -17.96 -27.87
N SER A 247 4.26 -16.95 -27.05
CA SER A 247 3.97 -17.02 -25.62
C SER A 247 3.74 -15.65 -25.00
N ILE A 248 3.01 -15.66 -23.89
CA ILE A 248 2.79 -14.50 -23.04
C ILE A 248 3.46 -14.78 -21.71
N LEU A 249 4.44 -13.95 -21.36
CA LEU A 249 5.07 -13.99 -20.05
C LEU A 249 4.27 -13.06 -19.14
N LEU A 250 3.65 -13.63 -18.11
CA LEU A 250 2.90 -12.89 -17.10
C LEU A 250 3.62 -13.02 -15.77
N GLY A 251 4.08 -11.89 -15.25
CA GLY A 251 4.81 -11.81 -14.00
C GLY A 251 6.22 -11.26 -14.17
N GLY A 252 6.78 -10.78 -13.06
CA GLY A 252 8.08 -10.13 -13.06
C GLY A 252 9.25 -11.06 -13.18
N ASP A 253 10.33 -10.52 -13.74
CA ASP A 253 11.68 -11.06 -13.53
C ASP A 253 11.93 -11.13 -12.02
N GLN A 254 12.50 -12.23 -11.53
CA GLN A 254 12.89 -12.36 -10.11
C GLN A 254 13.74 -11.17 -9.64
N LYS A 255 14.49 -10.54 -10.55
CA LYS A 255 15.29 -9.35 -10.28
C LYS A 255 14.50 -8.04 -10.25
N THR A 256 13.48 -7.86 -11.10
CA THR A 256 12.72 -6.60 -11.17
C THR A 256 11.42 -6.63 -10.38
N ARG A 257 10.87 -7.84 -10.13
CA ARG A 257 9.59 -8.15 -9.49
C ARG A 257 8.34 -7.54 -10.14
N ASP A 258 8.48 -6.58 -11.06
CA ASP A 258 7.39 -5.94 -11.81
C ASP A 258 6.40 -6.95 -12.42
N GLU A 259 5.11 -6.94 -12.05
CA GLU A 259 4.13 -7.70 -12.82
C GLU A 259 4.01 -7.10 -14.21
N MET A 260 4.48 -7.83 -15.21
CA MET A 260 4.57 -7.39 -16.59
C MET A 260 3.86 -8.39 -17.49
N ALA A 261 3.21 -7.88 -18.52
CA ALA A 261 2.83 -8.67 -19.68
C ALA A 261 3.85 -8.42 -20.78
N ILE A 262 4.60 -9.47 -21.14
CA ILE A 262 5.53 -9.44 -22.25
C ILE A 262 5.00 -10.39 -23.33
N LEU A 263 4.83 -9.84 -24.53
CA LEU A 263 4.38 -10.58 -25.70
C LEU A 263 5.58 -10.95 -26.57
N VAL A 264 5.76 -12.25 -26.77
CA VAL A 264 6.86 -12.82 -27.57
C VAL A 264 6.28 -13.34 -28.89
N PRO A 265 6.63 -12.72 -30.03
CA PRO A 265 6.20 -13.17 -31.34
C PRO A 265 6.94 -14.44 -31.76
N GLN A 266 6.30 -15.25 -32.59
CA GLN A 266 6.89 -16.49 -33.10
C GLN A 266 8.16 -16.22 -33.92
N GLY A 267 9.23 -16.95 -33.60
CA GLY A 267 10.49 -16.92 -34.36
C GLY A 267 11.45 -15.79 -33.99
N ASP A 268 11.12 -14.98 -32.98
CA ASP A 268 12.01 -13.94 -32.44
C ASP A 268 11.80 -13.78 -30.93
N GLU A 269 12.35 -14.72 -30.15
CA GLU A 269 12.31 -14.70 -28.68
C GLU A 269 12.95 -13.43 -28.07
N SER A 270 13.82 -12.76 -28.84
CA SER A 270 14.54 -11.57 -28.38
C SER A 270 13.71 -10.29 -28.45
N ARG A 271 12.70 -10.24 -29.34
CA ARG A 271 11.93 -9.03 -29.62
C ARG A 271 10.64 -8.99 -28.80
N ARG A 272 10.63 -8.13 -27.79
CA ARG A 272 9.41 -7.80 -27.05
C ARG A 272 8.51 -6.92 -27.92
N TRP A 273 7.36 -7.44 -28.35
CA TRP A 273 6.39 -6.66 -29.15
C TRP A 273 5.67 -5.62 -28.29
N TYR A 274 5.46 -5.94 -27.02
CA TYR A 274 4.77 -5.10 -26.05
C TYR A 274 5.29 -5.38 -24.64
N GLU A 275 5.35 -4.32 -23.84
CA GLU A 275 5.73 -4.36 -22.44
C GLU A 275 4.91 -3.31 -21.69
N ASN A 276 4.07 -3.75 -20.75
CA ASN A 276 3.37 -2.85 -19.83
C ASN A 276 3.50 -3.35 -18.39
N LYS A 277 4.02 -2.47 -17.53
CA LYS A 277 4.28 -2.71 -16.11
C LYS A 277 3.07 -2.50 -15.20
N ARG A 278 1.98 -1.95 -15.74
CA ARG A 278 0.75 -1.59 -15.02
C ARG A 278 -0.49 -2.06 -15.78
N MET A 279 -0.39 -3.23 -16.44
CA MET A 279 -1.50 -3.78 -17.19
C MET A 279 -2.72 -3.97 -16.27
N PRO A 280 -3.86 -3.32 -16.54
CA PRO A 280 -5.08 -3.55 -15.80
C PRO A 280 -5.61 -4.94 -16.08
N ASN A 281 -6.23 -5.56 -15.07
CA ASN A 281 -6.94 -6.82 -15.19
C ASN A 281 -6.08 -7.95 -15.81
N VAL A 282 -4.79 -8.02 -15.45
CA VAL A 282 -3.84 -8.99 -16.01
C VAL A 282 -4.31 -10.45 -15.91
N ALA A 283 -5.06 -10.80 -14.87
CA ALA A 283 -5.64 -12.13 -14.70
C ALA A 283 -6.77 -12.41 -15.72
N ILE A 284 -7.57 -11.40 -16.08
CA ILE A 284 -8.59 -11.51 -17.13
C ILE A 284 -7.93 -11.65 -18.50
N PHE A 285 -6.91 -10.83 -18.77
CA PHE A 285 -6.12 -10.91 -20.00
C PHE A 285 -5.52 -12.31 -20.19
N ARG A 286 -4.97 -12.90 -19.12
CA ARG A 286 -4.47 -14.28 -19.14
C ARG A 286 -5.51 -15.30 -19.59
N GLU A 287 -6.70 -15.24 -19.01
CA GLU A 287 -7.75 -16.20 -19.35
C GLU A 287 -8.22 -16.06 -20.79
N ILE A 288 -8.28 -14.83 -21.32
CA ILE A 288 -8.59 -14.59 -22.73
C ILE A 288 -7.49 -15.17 -23.63
N ALA A 289 -6.22 -14.92 -23.32
CA ALA A 289 -5.09 -15.50 -24.06
C ALA A 289 -5.11 -17.03 -24.05
N ARG A 290 -5.49 -17.64 -22.93
CA ARG A 290 -5.66 -19.09 -22.82
C ARG A 290 -6.79 -19.60 -23.71
N VAL A 291 -7.94 -18.91 -23.73
CA VAL A 291 -9.06 -19.22 -24.65
C VAL A 291 -8.66 -19.05 -26.11
N ALA A 292 -7.77 -18.10 -26.42
CA ALA A 292 -7.20 -17.91 -27.75
C ALA A 292 -6.15 -18.98 -28.16
N GLY A 293 -5.84 -19.94 -27.27
CA GLY A 293 -4.88 -21.01 -27.54
C GLY A 293 -3.41 -20.61 -27.35
N VAL A 294 -3.13 -19.47 -26.73
CA VAL A 294 -1.76 -18.99 -26.50
C VAL A 294 -1.21 -19.55 -25.19
N LYS A 295 0.06 -19.98 -25.20
CA LYS A 295 0.75 -20.45 -23.99
C LYS A 295 1.09 -19.26 -23.09
N CYS A 296 0.50 -19.23 -21.89
CA CYS A 296 0.90 -18.31 -20.84
C CYS A 296 1.92 -18.97 -19.92
N LYS A 297 3.13 -18.40 -19.83
CA LYS A 297 4.13 -18.82 -18.84
C LYS A 297 4.00 -17.91 -17.62
N ASN A 298 3.72 -18.48 -16.46
CA ASN A 298 3.75 -17.76 -15.20
C ASN A 298 5.18 -17.74 -14.67
N THR A 299 5.82 -16.58 -14.69
CA THR A 299 7.14 -16.39 -14.07
C THR A 299 7.03 -16.27 -12.54
N LEU A 300 5.85 -15.91 -12.04
CA LEU A 300 5.53 -15.85 -10.62
C LEU A 300 4.49 -16.92 -10.31
N GLN A 301 4.79 -17.81 -9.34
CA GLN A 301 3.79 -18.65 -8.70
C GLN A 301 2.75 -17.75 -8.04
N LEU A 302 1.67 -17.47 -8.76
CA LEU A 302 0.45 -16.96 -8.15
C LEU A 302 -0.18 -18.10 -7.33
N PRO A 303 -0.94 -17.77 -6.26
CA PRO A 303 -1.70 -18.79 -5.54
C PRO A 303 -2.55 -19.60 -6.53
N SER A 304 -2.51 -20.92 -6.31
CA SER A 304 -3.05 -22.06 -7.08
C SER A 304 -4.23 -21.80 -8.06
N PRO A 305 -4.28 -22.51 -9.21
CA PRO A 305 -5.34 -22.41 -10.25
C PRO A 305 -6.75 -22.91 -9.85
N ASP A 306 -7.07 -23.06 -8.57
CA ASP A 306 -8.39 -23.55 -8.07
C ASP A 306 -9.59 -22.62 -8.42
N LEU A 307 -9.36 -21.56 -9.21
CA LEU A 307 -10.37 -20.61 -9.64
C LEU A 307 -11.32 -21.14 -10.73
N ILE A 308 -10.89 -22.13 -11.53
CA ILE A 308 -11.68 -22.65 -12.66
C ILE A 308 -12.76 -23.62 -12.15
N ASP A 309 -12.41 -24.52 -11.24
CA ASP A 309 -13.34 -25.53 -10.71
C ASP A 309 -14.45 -24.89 -9.86
N PHE A 310 -14.21 -23.70 -9.29
CA PHE A 310 -15.19 -22.95 -8.52
C PHE A 310 -16.09 -22.03 -9.36
N LEU A 311 -15.70 -21.69 -10.58
CA LEU A 311 -16.49 -20.83 -11.48
C LEU A 311 -17.32 -21.64 -12.49
N LEU A 312 -17.04 -22.93 -12.65
CA LEU A 312 -17.78 -23.86 -13.51
C LEU A 312 -18.64 -24.86 -12.74
N GLY A 313 -18.69 -24.75 -11.40
CA GLY A 313 -19.56 -25.51 -10.50
C GLY A 313 -20.84 -24.77 -10.16
#